data_AF-A0A7W3VK20-F1
#
_entry.id   AF-A0A7W3VK20-F1
#
_cell.length_a   1.000
_cell.length_b   1.000
_cell.length_c   1.000
_cell.angle_alpha   90.00
_cell.angle_beta   90.00
_cell.angle_gamma   90.00
#
_symmetry.space_group_name_H-M   'P 1'
#
loop_
_entity.id
_entity.type
_entity.pdbx_description
1 polymer ?
#
loop_
_entity_poly.entity_id
_entity_poly.type
_entity_poly.pdbx_seq_one_letter_code
_entity_poly.pdbx_strand_id
1 'polypeptide(L)'
;MKKKLVSIAVLLFASVTYAQVGIGTTQPHKSAELTVLSKDKGVLIPNITLTSTTDATTIANGNVESLLVYANKAQGDIVPGFYYWDKTRWVRLISNVDVADEVIKNFSKIISDESLRNQLEQFFNLSGGNVFYDGTTLTYKDATGTVREISIAAIVKANETVTTLVKDPSGNGKYTYRNEAGVEVVIDVSSDVIKNFERIINNTEVQEFLNQFIVDNGGNVRYDGNTFSYTNADGTTTTLDMGATVKAHETKTTLVDNQNGTYTYTSENGTQTIINVPQSVVEQFETIIANEVVKEQIEEIIKNVGGNVFYDGTKFEYTDGSGVKQLIDVAAIVKANETVTSLDYDSTTGVLTYQDEEGEASTVDLKAAVKAHETKTTLVDNQNGTYTYTSENGTQTIINVPQSVVEQFETIIANEVVKEQIEEIVKNVGGNVFYDGTKFEYTDGSGV
;
A
#
# COMPACT_ATOMS: atom_id res chain seq x y z
N MET A 1 108.79 114.33 -107.65
CA MET A 1 108.19 113.03 -107.23
C MET A 1 107.85 112.91 -105.73
N LYS A 2 108.23 113.84 -104.82
CA LYS A 2 107.96 113.69 -103.38
C LYS A 2 106.52 113.99 -102.89
N LYS A 3 105.70 114.74 -103.64
CA LYS A 3 104.32 115.09 -103.22
C LYS A 3 103.26 114.00 -103.44
N LYS A 4 103.55 112.96 -104.23
CA LYS A 4 102.61 111.85 -104.48
C LYS A 4 102.74 110.67 -103.49
N LEU A 5 103.84 110.59 -102.74
CA LEU A 5 104.08 109.50 -101.77
C LEU A 5 103.28 109.66 -100.47
N VAL A 6 103.03 110.90 -100.02
CA VAL A 6 102.27 111.16 -98.79
C VAL A 6 100.79 110.75 -98.95
N SER A 7 100.20 111.00 -100.13
CA SER A 7 98.81 110.62 -100.40
C SER A 7 98.62 109.10 -100.50
N ILE A 8 99.63 108.35 -100.96
CA ILE A 8 99.58 106.88 -101.01
C ILE A 8 99.77 106.27 -99.61
N ALA A 9 100.62 106.88 -98.76
CA ALA A 9 100.79 106.44 -97.38
C ALA A 9 99.52 106.64 -96.52
N VAL A 10 98.74 107.68 -96.78
CA VAL A 10 97.46 107.93 -96.08
C VAL A 10 96.35 106.98 -96.55
N LEU A 11 96.40 106.50 -97.81
CA LEU A 11 95.42 105.53 -98.32
C LEU A 11 95.64 104.09 -97.82
N LEU A 12 96.89 103.74 -97.45
CA LEU A 12 97.26 102.41 -96.94
C LEU A 12 96.94 102.19 -95.46
N PHE A 13 96.47 103.22 -94.73
CA PHE A 13 96.05 103.14 -93.33
C PHE A 13 94.52 103.08 -93.14
N ALA A 14 93.75 102.78 -94.19
CA ALA A 14 92.32 102.50 -94.05
C ALA A 14 92.10 101.12 -93.40
N SER A 15 92.29 101.02 -92.09
CA SER A 15 91.85 99.86 -91.30
C SER A 15 90.33 99.85 -91.22
N VAL A 16 89.72 98.71 -91.56
CA VAL A 16 88.29 98.46 -91.38
C VAL A 16 87.98 98.45 -89.89
N THR A 17 87.22 99.43 -89.41
CA THR A 17 86.70 99.44 -88.04
C THR A 17 85.33 98.75 -88.03
N TYR A 18 85.21 97.61 -87.35
CA TYR A 18 83.91 97.05 -86.98
C TYR A 18 83.29 97.97 -85.93
N ALA A 19 82.09 98.48 -86.18
CA ALA A 19 81.38 99.33 -85.24
C ALA A 19 80.26 98.54 -84.57
N GLN A 20 80.44 98.15 -83.30
CA GLN A 20 79.35 97.64 -82.50
C GLN A 20 78.31 98.73 -82.23
N VAL A 21 77.02 98.37 -82.19
CA VAL A 21 75.93 99.34 -82.05
C VAL A 21 75.66 99.60 -80.57
N GLY A 22 75.95 100.83 -80.14
CA GLY A 22 75.51 101.35 -78.84
C GLY A 22 74.28 102.24 -79.00
N ILE A 23 73.19 101.91 -78.32
CA ILE A 23 72.03 102.80 -78.18
C ILE A 23 72.00 103.32 -76.74
N GLY A 24 72.16 104.63 -76.57
CA GLY A 24 72.22 105.26 -75.25
C GLY A 24 73.56 105.14 -74.51
N THR A 25 74.59 104.55 -75.13
CA THR A 25 75.97 104.47 -74.61
C THR A 25 76.99 104.69 -75.72
N THR A 26 78.08 105.38 -75.42
CA THR A 26 79.26 105.50 -76.29
C THR A 26 80.28 104.39 -76.04
N GLN A 27 80.05 103.54 -75.02
CA GLN A 27 80.88 102.40 -74.68
C GLN A 27 79.99 101.13 -74.64
N PRO A 28 79.72 100.51 -75.80
CA PRO A 28 78.98 99.25 -75.85
C PRO A 28 79.81 98.13 -75.21
N HIS A 29 79.17 97.13 -74.64
CA HIS A 29 79.86 96.00 -74.03
C HIS A 29 80.61 95.21 -75.12
N LYS A 30 81.88 94.85 -74.89
CA LYS A 30 82.74 94.21 -75.91
C LYS A 30 82.23 92.85 -76.41
N SER A 31 81.37 92.19 -75.63
CA SER A 31 80.75 90.90 -75.98
C SER A 31 79.38 91.03 -76.67
N ALA A 32 78.91 92.24 -76.97
CA ALA A 32 77.59 92.47 -77.53
C ALA A 32 77.67 93.26 -78.84
N GLU A 33 77.05 92.72 -79.89
CA GLU A 33 76.90 93.42 -81.17
C GLU A 33 75.93 94.61 -81.04
N LEU A 34 74.96 94.50 -80.12
CA LEU A 34 74.02 95.55 -79.73
C LEU A 34 74.02 95.72 -78.20
N THR A 35 74.38 96.92 -77.73
CA THR A 35 74.19 97.32 -76.31
C THR A 35 73.14 98.42 -76.23
N VAL A 36 72.06 98.19 -75.49
CA VAL A 36 71.05 99.21 -75.18
C VAL A 36 71.15 99.57 -73.70
N LEU A 37 71.51 100.81 -73.38
CA LEU A 37 71.64 101.29 -72.01
C LEU A 37 70.73 102.51 -71.77
N SER A 38 69.85 102.38 -70.78
CA SER A 38 69.00 103.47 -70.28
C SER A 38 68.68 103.22 -68.81
N LYS A 39 68.40 104.29 -68.05
CA LYS A 39 68.00 104.20 -66.64
C LYS A 39 66.49 104.04 -66.46
N ASP A 40 65.72 104.48 -67.44
CA ASP A 40 64.26 104.67 -67.34
C ASP A 40 63.50 104.26 -68.61
N LYS A 41 64.19 103.81 -69.66
CA LYS A 41 63.58 103.30 -70.91
C LYS A 41 63.91 101.82 -71.10
N GLY A 42 62.93 101.07 -71.58
CA GLY A 42 63.09 99.67 -72.00
C GLY A 42 63.30 99.52 -73.50
N VAL A 43 63.49 98.28 -73.95
CA VAL A 43 63.44 97.90 -75.37
C VAL A 43 62.03 97.40 -75.67
N LEU A 44 61.32 98.07 -76.58
CA LEU A 44 60.05 97.57 -77.08
C LEU A 44 60.31 96.52 -78.16
N ILE A 45 60.17 95.26 -77.80
CA ILE A 45 60.23 94.12 -78.72
C ILE A 45 59.00 94.16 -79.64
N PRO A 46 59.15 93.81 -80.94
CA PRO A 46 58.03 93.81 -81.89
C PRO A 46 56.81 93.08 -81.34
N ASN A 47 55.68 93.78 -81.37
CA ASN A 47 54.44 93.28 -80.83
C ASN A 47 53.59 92.68 -81.95
N ILE A 48 53.58 91.36 -82.03
CA ILE A 48 53.12 90.59 -83.19
C ILE A 48 51.87 89.78 -82.81
N THR A 49 50.88 89.76 -83.70
CA THR A 49 49.68 88.93 -83.54
C THR A 49 49.92 87.56 -84.19
N LEU A 50 50.59 86.66 -83.47
CA LEU A 50 50.80 85.28 -83.94
C LEU A 50 49.48 84.50 -83.96
N THR A 51 49.35 83.59 -84.92
CA THR A 51 48.14 82.77 -85.12
C THR A 51 48.16 81.44 -84.36
N SER A 52 49.36 80.87 -84.13
CA SER A 52 49.62 79.62 -83.39
C SER A 52 51.10 79.52 -83.05
N THR A 53 51.52 78.55 -82.22
CA THR A 53 52.95 78.29 -81.98
C THR A 53 53.67 77.79 -83.21
N THR A 54 52.97 77.32 -84.25
CA THR A 54 53.56 76.90 -85.53
C THR A 54 53.48 77.97 -86.62
N ASP A 55 53.12 79.21 -86.26
CA ASP A 55 52.97 80.32 -87.22
C ASP A 55 54.31 80.70 -87.88
N ALA A 56 54.45 80.34 -89.17
CA ALA A 56 55.61 80.63 -89.99
C ALA A 56 55.40 81.77 -90.99
N THR A 57 54.22 82.40 -91.03
CA THR A 57 53.81 83.30 -92.11
C THR A 57 53.58 84.73 -91.68
N THR A 58 53.25 84.98 -90.40
CA THR A 58 52.99 86.34 -89.90
C THR A 58 54.21 87.27 -90.05
N ILE A 59 55.43 86.71 -90.01
CA ILE A 59 56.65 87.44 -90.31
C ILE A 59 57.00 87.21 -91.78
N ALA A 60 56.80 88.24 -92.61
CA ALA A 60 56.79 88.14 -94.07
C ALA A 60 58.08 87.57 -94.70
N ASN A 61 59.23 87.75 -94.05
CA ASN A 61 60.53 87.24 -94.52
C ASN A 61 60.95 85.92 -93.86
N GLY A 62 59.99 85.21 -93.24
CA GLY A 62 60.21 83.98 -92.50
C GLY A 62 60.74 84.21 -91.08
N ASN A 63 60.59 83.18 -90.24
CA ASN A 63 61.10 83.20 -88.87
C ASN A 63 62.55 82.71 -88.85
N VAL A 64 63.43 83.45 -88.19
CA VAL A 64 64.83 83.06 -87.97
C VAL A 64 64.96 82.49 -86.56
N GLU A 65 65.82 81.49 -86.36
CA GLU A 65 66.08 80.93 -85.03
C GLU A 65 66.50 82.02 -84.03
N SER A 66 65.96 81.96 -82.80
CA SER A 66 66.13 82.98 -81.75
C SER A 66 65.50 84.35 -82.05
N LEU A 67 64.70 84.48 -83.11
CA LEU A 67 63.91 85.70 -83.34
C LEU A 67 62.94 85.91 -82.18
N LEU A 68 63.03 87.05 -81.50
CA LEU A 68 62.23 87.36 -80.30
C LEU A 68 61.09 88.31 -80.66
N VAL A 69 59.87 87.94 -80.26
CA VAL A 69 58.67 88.77 -80.40
C VAL A 69 57.87 88.77 -79.11
N TYR A 70 57.03 89.78 -78.93
CA TYR A 70 55.96 89.75 -77.94
C TYR A 70 54.66 89.41 -78.65
N ALA A 71 54.01 88.31 -78.28
CA ALA A 71 52.69 87.96 -78.77
C ALA A 71 51.62 88.74 -77.97
N ASN A 72 50.92 89.69 -78.61
CA ASN A 72 49.94 90.55 -77.91
C ASN A 72 48.61 89.87 -77.58
N LYS A 73 48.26 88.82 -78.30
CA LYS A 73 46.89 88.32 -78.32
C LYS A 73 46.87 86.81 -78.09
N ALA A 74 45.93 86.37 -77.26
CA ALA A 74 45.60 84.96 -77.17
C ALA A 74 44.94 84.50 -78.47
N GLN A 75 45.58 83.56 -79.17
CA GLN A 75 45.09 83.05 -80.45
C GLN A 75 45.65 81.65 -80.71
N GLY A 76 44.77 80.69 -81.01
CA GLY A 76 45.17 79.28 -81.09
C GLY A 76 45.73 78.79 -79.74
N ASP A 77 46.93 78.21 -79.76
CA ASP A 77 47.70 77.80 -78.59
C ASP A 77 48.65 78.89 -78.05
N ILE A 78 48.60 80.12 -78.60
CA ILE A 78 49.37 81.26 -78.09
C ILE A 78 48.69 81.84 -76.86
N VAL A 79 49.46 81.96 -75.78
CA VAL A 79 49.17 82.78 -74.60
C VAL A 79 50.01 84.06 -74.68
N PRO A 80 49.46 85.27 -74.42
CA PRO A 80 50.26 86.50 -74.47
C PRO A 80 51.56 86.43 -73.66
N GLY A 81 52.64 86.96 -74.23
CA GLY A 81 53.97 86.92 -73.63
C GLY A 81 55.11 86.98 -74.64
N PHE A 82 56.33 86.81 -74.16
CA PHE A 82 57.51 86.76 -75.02
C PHE A 82 57.69 85.36 -75.61
N TYR A 83 57.94 85.30 -76.92
CA TYR A 83 58.23 84.08 -77.64
C TYR A 83 59.50 84.24 -78.45
N TYR A 84 60.28 83.18 -78.52
CA TYR A 84 61.36 83.06 -79.49
C TYR A 84 61.06 81.92 -80.47
N TRP A 85 61.54 82.05 -81.69
CA TRP A 85 61.42 80.98 -82.67
C TRP A 85 62.50 79.92 -82.44
N ASP A 86 62.08 78.70 -82.14
CA ASP A 86 62.93 77.51 -82.09
C ASP A 86 62.61 76.62 -83.29
N LYS A 87 63.34 76.84 -84.38
CA LYS A 87 63.36 76.09 -85.65
C LYS A 87 62.02 75.89 -86.36
N THR A 88 61.07 75.25 -85.71
CA THR A 88 59.73 74.88 -86.21
C THR A 88 58.59 75.50 -85.41
N ARG A 89 58.84 76.07 -84.22
CA ARG A 89 57.79 76.64 -83.39
C ARG A 89 58.22 77.83 -82.54
N TRP A 90 57.25 78.70 -82.23
CA TRP A 90 57.34 79.72 -81.20
C TRP A 90 57.29 79.07 -79.82
N VAL A 91 58.35 79.27 -79.05
CA VAL A 91 58.46 78.81 -77.66
C VAL A 91 58.26 80.00 -76.73
N ARG A 92 57.28 79.89 -75.84
CA ARG A 92 57.00 80.92 -74.82
C ARG A 92 58.11 80.91 -73.78
N LEU A 93 58.57 82.10 -73.40
CA LEU A 93 59.37 82.28 -72.20
C LEU A 93 58.42 82.36 -71.00
N ILE A 94 58.44 81.32 -70.16
CA ILE A 94 57.62 81.22 -68.96
C ILE A 94 58.42 81.59 -67.70
N SER A 95 57.73 82.11 -66.68
CA SER A 95 58.28 82.41 -65.36
C SER A 95 57.93 81.34 -64.33
N ASN A 96 58.54 81.40 -63.14
CA ASN A 96 58.23 80.47 -62.05
C ASN A 96 56.75 80.51 -61.62
N VAL A 97 56.04 81.62 -61.84
CA VAL A 97 54.61 81.74 -61.54
C VAL A 97 53.78 80.93 -62.53
N ASP A 98 54.16 80.93 -63.81
CA ASP A 98 53.48 80.14 -64.86
C ASP A 98 53.63 78.63 -64.62
N VAL A 99 54.69 78.18 -63.94
CA VAL A 99 54.93 76.74 -63.65
C VAL A 99 53.87 76.19 -62.69
N ALA A 100 53.51 76.95 -61.64
CA ALA A 100 52.51 76.50 -60.66
C ALA A 100 51.13 76.33 -61.32
N ASP A 101 50.74 77.28 -62.17
CA ASP A 101 49.49 77.22 -62.93
C ASP A 101 49.48 76.02 -63.89
N GLU A 102 50.61 75.71 -64.54
CA GLU A 102 50.72 74.56 -65.43
C GLU A 102 50.64 73.23 -64.67
N VAL A 103 51.19 73.14 -63.45
CA VAL A 103 51.04 71.96 -62.58
C VAL A 103 49.59 71.77 -62.15
N ILE A 104 48.92 72.84 -61.71
CA ILE A 104 47.50 72.79 -61.30
C ILE A 104 46.63 72.36 -62.49
N LYS A 105 46.83 72.97 -63.65
CA LYS A 105 46.07 72.66 -64.87
C LYS A 105 46.23 71.20 -65.30
N ASN A 106 47.43 70.64 -65.12
CA ASN A 106 47.73 69.26 -65.48
C ASN A 106 47.58 68.28 -64.32
N PHE A 107 47.11 68.70 -63.14
CA PHE A 107 47.10 67.86 -61.93
C PHE A 107 46.36 66.54 -62.14
N SER A 108 45.19 66.57 -62.77
CA SER A 108 44.42 65.36 -63.11
C SER A 108 45.20 64.38 -63.98
N LYS A 109 46.03 64.88 -64.91
CA LYS A 109 46.90 64.05 -65.75
C LYS A 109 48.08 63.51 -64.96
N ILE A 110 48.68 64.33 -64.11
CA ILE A 110 49.80 63.95 -63.22
C ILE A 110 49.37 62.80 -62.31
N ILE A 111 48.24 62.91 -61.62
CA ILE A 111 47.76 61.86 -60.70
C ILE A 111 47.19 60.63 -61.41
N SER A 112 46.91 60.73 -62.71
CA SER A 112 46.48 59.59 -63.52
C SER A 112 47.66 58.82 -64.12
N ASP A 113 48.88 59.32 -63.99
CA ASP A 113 50.09 58.65 -64.45
C ASP A 113 50.28 57.32 -63.70
N GLU A 114 50.40 56.23 -64.45
CA GLU A 114 50.47 54.87 -63.90
C GLU A 114 51.71 54.67 -63.02
N SER A 115 52.85 55.25 -63.41
CA SER A 115 54.10 55.14 -62.63
C SER A 115 53.97 55.87 -61.29
N LEU A 116 53.39 57.07 -61.28
CA LEU A 116 53.16 57.81 -60.05
C LEU A 116 52.15 57.10 -59.14
N ARG A 117 51.06 56.57 -59.70
CA ARG A 117 50.05 55.80 -58.95
C ARG A 117 50.67 54.55 -58.31
N ASN A 118 51.46 53.79 -59.05
CA ASN A 118 52.15 52.61 -58.53
C ASN A 118 53.14 52.96 -57.40
N GLN A 119 53.85 54.09 -57.50
CA GLN A 119 54.74 54.56 -56.43
C GLN A 119 53.95 54.99 -55.18
N LEU A 120 52.82 55.69 -55.35
CA LEU A 120 51.95 56.06 -54.24
C LEU A 120 51.33 54.81 -53.58
N GLU A 121 50.88 53.85 -54.38
CA GLU A 121 50.36 52.58 -53.87
C GLU A 121 51.42 51.79 -53.09
N GLN A 122 52.68 51.76 -53.55
CA GLN A 122 53.78 51.17 -52.78
C GLN A 122 54.03 51.90 -51.47
N PHE A 123 54.00 53.24 -51.47
CA PHE A 123 54.17 54.04 -50.26
C PHE A 123 53.07 53.75 -49.22
N PHE A 124 51.80 53.69 -49.64
CA PHE A 124 50.68 53.36 -48.75
C PHE A 124 50.66 51.88 -48.33
N ASN A 125 51.24 50.99 -49.15
CA ASN A 125 51.34 49.56 -48.84
C ASN A 125 52.43 49.19 -47.80
N LEU A 126 53.33 50.12 -47.47
CA LEU A 126 54.42 49.93 -46.50
C LEU A 126 54.06 50.44 -45.08
N SER A 127 52.99 51.23 -44.95
CA SER A 127 52.51 51.70 -43.65
C SER A 127 51.50 50.71 -43.07
N GLY A 128 51.90 49.95 -42.05
CA GLY A 128 50.96 49.13 -41.28
C GLY A 128 49.86 50.01 -40.67
N GLY A 129 48.61 49.52 -40.69
CA GLY A 129 47.45 50.22 -40.11
C GLY A 129 46.41 50.73 -41.10
N ASN A 130 46.68 50.68 -42.41
CA ASN A 130 45.68 51.03 -43.42
C ASN A 130 44.70 49.88 -43.67
N VAL A 131 43.41 50.22 -43.76
CA VAL A 131 42.35 49.31 -44.19
C VAL A 131 42.09 49.54 -45.68
N PHE A 132 42.11 48.46 -46.45
CA PHE A 132 41.87 48.43 -47.88
C PHE A 132 40.49 47.85 -48.15
N TYR A 133 39.77 48.48 -49.07
CA TYR A 133 38.48 48.00 -49.56
C TYR A 133 38.56 47.79 -51.07
N ASP A 134 38.37 46.56 -51.52
CA ASP A 134 38.43 46.19 -52.95
C ASP A 134 37.06 46.21 -53.64
N GLY A 135 36.01 46.69 -52.94
CA GLY A 135 34.62 46.64 -53.40
C GLY A 135 33.83 45.44 -52.86
N THR A 136 34.48 44.46 -52.25
CA THR A 136 33.85 43.28 -51.65
C THR A 136 34.37 42.99 -50.24
N THR A 137 35.67 43.11 -50.01
CA THR A 137 36.34 42.74 -48.76
C THR A 137 37.08 43.92 -48.14
N LEU A 138 37.05 44.00 -46.81
CA LEU A 138 37.90 44.88 -46.03
C LEU A 138 39.12 44.08 -45.57
N THR A 139 40.32 44.54 -45.90
CA THR A 139 41.56 43.89 -45.49
C THR A 139 42.52 44.87 -44.85
N TYR A 140 43.44 44.40 -44.03
CA TYR A 140 44.56 45.17 -43.52
C TYR A 140 45.82 44.31 -43.52
N LYS A 141 47.00 44.93 -43.58
CA LYS A 141 48.25 44.22 -43.32
C LYS A 141 48.56 44.28 -41.83
N ASP A 142 48.77 43.12 -41.22
CA ASP A 142 49.22 43.05 -39.84
C ASP A 142 50.70 43.49 -39.68
N ALA A 143 51.20 43.51 -38.45
CA ALA A 143 52.57 43.94 -38.15
C ALA A 143 53.66 43.09 -38.85
N THR A 144 53.31 41.93 -39.41
CA THR A 144 54.22 41.06 -40.17
C THR A 144 54.13 41.29 -41.68
N GLY A 145 53.26 42.20 -42.12
CA GLY A 145 52.97 42.45 -43.54
C GLY A 145 51.95 41.48 -44.14
N THR A 146 51.37 40.59 -43.35
CA THR A 146 50.39 39.60 -43.82
C THR A 146 49.02 40.26 -43.99
N VAL A 147 48.39 40.08 -45.15
CA VAL A 147 47.02 40.56 -45.39
C VAL A 147 46.02 39.72 -44.58
N ARG A 148 45.20 40.39 -43.79
CA ARG A 148 44.10 39.81 -43.00
C ARG A 148 42.78 40.44 -43.40
N GLU A 149 41.76 39.61 -43.55
CA GLU A 149 40.39 40.06 -43.77
C GLU A 149 39.75 40.52 -42.45
N ILE A 150 38.98 41.60 -42.54
CA ILE A 150 38.08 42.05 -41.49
C ILE A 150 36.68 41.56 -41.85
N SER A 151 36.27 40.43 -41.27
CA SER A 151 34.91 39.90 -41.49
C SER A 151 33.90 40.65 -40.63
N ILE A 152 33.19 41.60 -41.24
CA ILE A 152 32.08 42.33 -40.58
C ILE A 152 30.99 41.35 -40.14
N ALA A 153 30.69 40.32 -40.96
CA ALA A 153 29.72 39.30 -40.60
C ALA A 153 30.11 38.53 -39.32
N ALA A 154 31.39 38.18 -39.15
CA ALA A 154 31.87 37.53 -37.94
C ALA A 154 31.80 38.45 -36.71
N ILE A 155 32.14 39.74 -36.87
CA ILE A 155 32.04 40.74 -35.79
C ILE A 155 30.59 40.94 -35.37
N VAL A 156 29.68 41.05 -36.33
CA VAL A 156 28.23 41.15 -36.06
C VAL A 156 27.76 39.90 -35.32
N LYS A 157 28.04 38.71 -35.85
CA LYS A 157 27.64 37.44 -35.22
C LYS A 157 28.20 37.24 -33.81
N ALA A 158 29.42 37.71 -33.53
CA ALA A 158 30.02 37.62 -32.21
C ALA A 158 29.39 38.59 -31.18
N ASN A 159 28.73 39.64 -31.64
CA ASN A 159 28.08 40.65 -30.80
C ASN A 159 26.54 40.61 -30.91
N GLU A 160 26.00 39.69 -31.70
CA GLU A 160 24.57 39.41 -31.74
C GLU A 160 24.14 38.78 -30.40
N THR A 161 23.21 39.43 -29.72
CA THR A 161 22.57 38.90 -28.52
C THR A 161 21.49 37.89 -28.94
N VAL A 162 21.65 36.64 -28.53
CA VAL A 162 20.71 35.56 -28.87
C VAL A 162 19.49 35.60 -27.95
N THR A 163 18.32 35.87 -28.51
CA THR A 163 17.04 35.62 -27.83
C THR A 163 16.73 34.13 -27.82
N THR A 164 16.17 33.64 -26.72
CA THR A 164 15.80 32.22 -26.60
C THR A 164 14.39 32.10 -26.06
N LEU A 165 13.62 31.17 -26.64
CA LEU A 165 12.33 30.72 -26.10
C LEU A 165 12.44 29.23 -25.82
N VAL A 166 12.47 28.86 -24.54
CA VAL A 166 12.68 27.47 -24.11
C VAL A 166 11.40 26.96 -23.46
N LYS A 167 10.89 25.84 -23.96
CA LYS A 167 9.77 25.12 -23.33
C LYS A 167 10.27 24.41 -22.07
N ASP A 168 9.50 24.48 -21.00
CA ASP A 168 9.78 23.71 -19.79
C ASP A 168 9.69 22.19 -20.09
N PRO A 169 10.77 21.41 -19.84
CA PRO A 169 10.80 19.99 -20.13
C PRO A 169 9.79 19.17 -19.34
N SER A 170 9.24 19.70 -18.24
CA SER A 170 8.23 19.00 -17.43
C SER A 170 6.87 18.90 -18.12
N GLY A 171 6.67 19.57 -19.27
CA GLY A 171 5.40 19.57 -19.99
C GLY A 171 4.28 20.36 -19.29
N ASN A 172 4.61 21.20 -18.32
CA ASN A 172 3.65 22.00 -17.52
C ASN A 172 3.06 23.22 -18.25
N GLY A 173 3.30 23.37 -19.56
CA GLY A 173 2.80 24.51 -20.34
C GLY A 173 3.57 25.82 -20.16
N LYS A 174 4.71 25.83 -19.45
CA LYS A 174 5.55 27.02 -19.27
C LYS A 174 6.60 27.16 -20.36
N TYR A 175 6.87 28.41 -20.71
CA TYR A 175 7.97 28.80 -21.58
C TYR A 175 8.78 29.90 -20.91
N THR A 176 10.09 29.81 -21.01
CA THR A 176 11.00 30.86 -20.55
C THR A 176 11.53 31.60 -21.77
N TYR A 177 11.14 32.86 -21.90
CA TYR A 177 11.70 33.78 -22.88
C TYR A 177 12.85 34.55 -22.24
N ARG A 178 14.02 34.56 -22.87
CA ARG A 178 15.17 35.39 -22.48
C ARG A 178 15.41 36.43 -23.56
N ASN A 179 15.35 37.70 -23.18
CA ASN A 179 15.58 38.81 -24.10
C ASN A 179 17.08 39.14 -24.26
N GLU A 180 17.38 40.11 -25.12
CA GLU A 180 18.73 40.58 -25.46
C GLU A 180 19.47 41.19 -24.25
N ALA A 181 18.74 41.64 -23.23
CA ALA A 181 19.30 42.14 -21.97
C ALA A 181 19.57 41.03 -20.94
N GLY A 182 19.29 39.76 -21.27
CA GLY A 182 19.45 38.62 -20.37
C GLY A 182 18.34 38.49 -19.32
N VAL A 183 17.26 39.25 -19.45
CA VAL A 183 16.11 39.17 -18.54
C VAL A 183 15.20 38.03 -18.98
N GLU A 184 14.85 37.16 -18.03
CA GLU A 184 13.94 36.05 -18.25
C GLU A 184 12.50 36.42 -17.88
N VAL A 185 11.58 36.04 -18.76
CA VAL A 185 10.13 36.16 -18.56
C VAL A 185 9.53 34.76 -18.67
N VAL A 186 8.80 34.35 -17.65
CA VAL A 186 8.05 33.09 -17.66
C VAL A 186 6.67 33.35 -18.23
N ILE A 187 6.35 32.66 -19.32
CA ILE A 187 5.03 32.60 -19.93
C ILE A 187 4.36 31.33 -19.42
N ASP A 188 3.28 31.47 -18.67
CA ASP A 188 2.52 30.35 -18.10
C ASP A 188 1.18 30.21 -18.83
N VAL A 189 1.21 29.46 -19.93
CA VAL A 189 0.04 29.30 -20.81
C VAL A 189 -1.12 28.67 -20.05
N SER A 190 -0.85 27.69 -19.17
CA SER A 190 -1.87 27.02 -18.38
C SER A 190 -2.53 27.97 -17.39
N SER A 191 -1.75 28.80 -16.67
CA SER A 191 -2.32 29.81 -15.79
C SER A 191 -3.15 30.85 -16.56
N ASP A 192 -2.70 31.26 -17.74
CA ASP A 192 -3.42 32.26 -18.54
C ASP A 192 -4.72 31.69 -19.09
N VAL A 193 -4.74 30.43 -19.53
CA VAL A 193 -5.96 29.74 -19.94
C VAL A 193 -6.93 29.63 -18.76
N ILE A 194 -6.47 29.27 -17.56
CA ILE A 194 -7.32 29.20 -16.36
C ILE A 194 -7.94 30.57 -16.04
N LYS A 195 -7.14 31.64 -16.04
CA LYS A 195 -7.64 33.00 -15.77
C LYS A 195 -8.64 33.48 -16.83
N ASN A 196 -8.45 33.07 -18.07
CA ASN A 196 -9.29 33.45 -19.19
C ASN A 196 -10.40 32.43 -19.49
N PHE A 197 -10.56 31.38 -18.67
CA PHE A 197 -11.39 30.24 -19.02
C PHE A 197 -12.85 30.62 -19.29
N GLU A 198 -13.41 31.54 -18.49
CA GLU A 198 -14.75 32.10 -18.72
C GLU A 198 -14.86 32.78 -20.10
N ARG A 199 -13.85 33.55 -20.51
CA ARG A 199 -13.83 34.19 -21.83
C ARG A 199 -13.69 33.17 -22.96
N ILE A 200 -12.90 32.12 -22.74
CA ILE A 200 -12.67 31.05 -23.73
C ILE A 200 -13.96 30.24 -23.92
N ILE A 201 -14.62 29.81 -22.86
CA ILE A 201 -15.83 28.98 -22.94
C ILE A 201 -17.07 29.79 -23.41
N ASN A 202 -17.04 31.11 -23.27
CA ASN A 202 -18.07 32.02 -23.80
C ASN A 202 -17.77 32.51 -25.22
N ASN A 203 -16.65 32.12 -25.83
CA ASN A 203 -16.37 32.43 -27.22
C ASN A 203 -17.28 31.61 -28.14
N THR A 204 -17.94 32.27 -29.09
CA THR A 204 -18.92 31.65 -30.00
C THR A 204 -18.33 30.49 -30.81
N GLU A 205 -17.13 30.64 -31.40
CA GLU A 205 -16.50 29.58 -32.19
C GLU A 205 -16.16 28.35 -31.33
N VAL A 206 -15.69 28.56 -30.10
CA VAL A 206 -15.41 27.47 -29.15
C VAL A 206 -16.70 26.74 -28.76
N GLN A 207 -17.79 27.48 -28.52
CA GLN A 207 -19.10 26.88 -28.21
C GLN A 207 -19.65 26.09 -29.40
N GLU A 208 -19.57 26.63 -30.62
CA GLU A 208 -19.97 25.95 -31.84
C GLU A 208 -19.16 24.65 -32.04
N PHE A 209 -17.84 24.71 -31.86
CA PHE A 209 -16.99 23.53 -31.93
C PHE A 209 -17.33 22.49 -30.86
N LEU A 210 -17.51 22.89 -29.59
CA LEU A 210 -17.87 21.98 -28.50
C LEU A 210 -19.26 21.36 -28.73
N ASN A 211 -20.22 22.14 -29.20
CA ASN A 211 -21.55 21.64 -29.56
C ASN A 211 -21.46 20.64 -30.71
N GLN A 212 -20.70 20.95 -31.77
CA GLN A 212 -20.47 20.02 -32.88
C GLN A 212 -19.76 18.75 -32.42
N PHE A 213 -18.75 18.87 -31.54
CA PHE A 213 -18.03 17.73 -30.97
C PHE A 213 -18.96 16.81 -30.16
N ILE A 214 -19.86 17.38 -29.36
CA ILE A 214 -20.87 16.62 -28.59
C ILE A 214 -21.85 15.91 -29.53
N VAL A 215 -22.26 16.57 -30.62
CA VAL A 215 -23.15 15.99 -31.64
C VAL A 215 -22.47 14.87 -32.43
N ASP A 216 -21.25 15.08 -32.91
CA ASP A 216 -20.51 14.14 -33.75
C ASP A 216 -20.09 12.88 -32.99
N ASN A 217 -19.73 13.02 -31.71
CA ASN A 217 -19.29 11.90 -30.89
C ASN A 217 -20.44 11.23 -30.12
N GLY A 218 -21.64 11.81 -30.18
CA GLY A 218 -22.86 11.28 -29.60
C GLY A 218 -22.75 11.02 -28.09
N GLY A 219 -23.32 11.90 -27.27
CA GLY A 219 -23.68 11.51 -25.91
C GLY A 219 -23.36 12.53 -24.85
N ASN A 220 -24.42 13.14 -24.34
CA ASN A 220 -24.51 13.41 -22.92
C ASN A 220 -25.83 12.82 -22.42
N VAL A 221 -25.74 11.73 -21.67
CA VAL A 221 -26.83 11.37 -20.77
C VAL A 221 -26.70 12.30 -19.56
N ARG A 222 -27.57 13.30 -19.48
CA ARG A 222 -27.68 14.25 -18.38
C ARG A 222 -28.58 13.65 -17.30
N TYR A 223 -28.14 13.70 -16.05
CA TYR A 223 -28.98 13.44 -14.90
C TYR A 223 -29.14 14.73 -14.09
N ASP A 224 -30.38 15.18 -13.91
CA ASP A 224 -30.69 16.42 -13.18
C ASP A 224 -31.07 16.19 -11.70
N GLY A 225 -30.88 14.96 -11.20
CA GLY A 225 -31.32 14.53 -9.87
C GLY A 225 -32.72 13.90 -9.86
N ASN A 226 -33.49 14.01 -10.95
CA ASN A 226 -34.83 13.42 -11.06
C ASN A 226 -34.98 12.54 -12.30
N THR A 227 -34.46 12.95 -13.46
CA THR A 227 -34.57 12.20 -14.71
C THR A 227 -33.25 12.13 -15.47
N PHE A 228 -33.04 11.02 -16.18
CA PHE A 228 -31.98 10.91 -17.19
C PHE A 228 -32.53 11.45 -18.51
N SER A 229 -31.77 12.25 -19.23
CA SER A 229 -32.12 12.74 -20.56
C SER A 229 -30.91 12.76 -21.47
N TYR A 230 -31.13 12.71 -22.78
CA TYR A 230 -30.04 12.84 -23.76
C TYR A 230 -30.49 13.72 -24.92
N THR A 231 -29.55 14.43 -25.52
CA THR A 231 -29.81 15.23 -26.71
C THR A 231 -29.59 14.36 -27.95
N ASN A 232 -30.63 14.25 -28.78
CA ASN A 232 -30.59 13.53 -30.04
C ASN A 232 -29.76 14.29 -31.09
N ALA A 233 -29.45 13.63 -32.21
CA ALA A 233 -28.68 14.22 -33.32
C ALA A 233 -29.33 15.47 -33.96
N ASP A 234 -30.61 15.72 -33.70
CA ASP A 234 -31.37 16.89 -34.14
C ASP A 234 -31.35 18.05 -33.12
N GLY A 235 -30.66 17.88 -31.99
CA GLY A 235 -30.63 18.86 -30.90
C GLY A 235 -31.81 18.77 -29.91
N THR A 236 -32.74 17.83 -30.09
CA THR A 236 -33.90 17.67 -29.21
C THR A 236 -33.52 16.86 -27.96
N THR A 237 -33.87 17.35 -26.77
CA THR A 237 -33.67 16.62 -25.52
C THR A 237 -34.79 15.59 -25.32
N THR A 238 -34.42 14.32 -25.17
CA THR A 238 -35.34 13.21 -24.89
C THR A 238 -35.12 12.70 -23.47
N THR A 239 -36.20 12.55 -22.71
CA THR A 239 -36.16 11.97 -21.37
C THR A 239 -36.17 10.45 -21.44
N LEU A 240 -35.28 9.81 -20.68
CA LEU A 240 -35.21 8.37 -20.51
C LEU A 240 -36.00 7.96 -19.27
N ASP A 241 -37.15 7.31 -19.48
CA ASP A 241 -37.98 6.79 -18.39
C ASP A 241 -37.41 5.46 -17.85
N MET A 242 -36.46 5.61 -16.94
CA MET A 242 -35.86 4.47 -16.23
C MET A 242 -36.87 3.76 -15.32
N GLY A 243 -37.90 4.47 -14.83
CA GLY A 243 -38.93 3.89 -13.97
C GLY A 243 -39.80 2.89 -14.73
N ALA A 244 -40.24 3.24 -15.93
CA ALA A 244 -40.95 2.32 -16.83
C ALA A 244 -40.05 1.14 -17.25
N THR A 245 -38.77 1.40 -17.53
CA THR A 245 -37.80 0.35 -17.92
C THR A 245 -37.58 -0.66 -16.79
N VAL A 246 -37.39 -0.20 -15.56
CA VAL A 246 -37.23 -1.06 -14.38
C VAL A 246 -38.51 -1.85 -14.12
N LYS A 247 -39.69 -1.21 -14.15
CA LYS A 247 -40.97 -1.91 -13.98
C LYS A 247 -41.23 -2.98 -15.04
N ALA A 248 -40.81 -2.74 -16.28
CA ALA A 248 -40.95 -3.72 -17.36
C ALA A 248 -40.06 -4.96 -17.18
N HIS A 249 -39.01 -4.88 -16.36
CA HIS A 249 -38.05 -5.95 -16.12
C HIS A 249 -38.00 -6.42 -14.66
N GLU A 250 -38.87 -5.87 -13.80
CA GLU A 250 -39.04 -6.33 -12.43
C GLU A 250 -39.67 -7.72 -12.47
N THR A 251 -39.02 -8.68 -11.82
CA THR A 251 -39.47 -10.08 -11.78
C THR A 251 -40.14 -10.34 -10.44
N LYS A 252 -41.30 -11.01 -10.47
CA LYS A 252 -42.18 -11.18 -9.32
C LYS A 252 -42.04 -12.58 -8.71
N THR A 253 -41.69 -12.65 -7.43
CA THR A 253 -41.77 -13.90 -6.65
C THR A 253 -43.17 -14.12 -6.06
N THR A 254 -43.57 -15.36 -5.81
CA THR A 254 -44.82 -15.69 -5.13
C THR A 254 -44.63 -16.77 -4.05
N LEU A 255 -45.46 -16.74 -3.02
CA LEU A 255 -45.59 -17.80 -2.01
C LEU A 255 -47.07 -18.12 -1.86
N VAL A 256 -47.46 -19.34 -2.21
CA VAL A 256 -48.85 -19.78 -2.21
C VAL A 256 -49.06 -20.86 -1.14
N ASP A 257 -50.06 -20.67 -0.28
CA ASP A 257 -50.51 -21.69 0.67
C ASP A 257 -51.36 -22.73 -0.06
N ASN A 258 -50.95 -24.00 0.01
CA ASN A 258 -51.65 -25.10 -0.65
C ASN A 258 -52.79 -25.69 0.21
N GLN A 259 -53.11 -25.10 1.37
CA GLN A 259 -54.18 -25.49 2.31
C GLN A 259 -54.07 -26.91 2.87
N ASN A 260 -52.89 -27.53 2.76
CA ASN A 260 -52.59 -28.86 3.28
C ASN A 260 -51.31 -28.88 4.13
N GLY A 261 -50.87 -27.72 4.61
CA GLY A 261 -49.61 -27.55 5.34
C GLY A 261 -48.36 -27.47 4.46
N THR A 262 -48.51 -27.49 3.12
CA THR A 262 -47.41 -27.20 2.20
C THR A 262 -47.55 -25.82 1.58
N TYR A 263 -46.42 -25.20 1.24
CA TYR A 263 -46.36 -23.90 0.55
C TYR A 263 -45.58 -24.04 -0.74
N THR A 264 -46.06 -23.42 -1.82
CA THR A 264 -45.35 -23.35 -3.10
C THR A 264 -44.72 -21.97 -3.25
N TYR A 265 -43.40 -21.91 -3.14
CA TYR A 265 -42.61 -20.72 -3.48
C TYR A 265 -42.24 -20.75 -4.97
N THR A 266 -42.47 -19.65 -5.70
CA THR A 266 -42.02 -19.47 -7.08
C THR A 266 -41.01 -18.32 -7.13
N SER A 267 -39.76 -18.61 -7.51
CA SER A 267 -38.70 -17.62 -7.67
C SER A 267 -38.83 -16.82 -8.97
N GLU A 268 -38.02 -15.76 -9.11
CA GLU A 268 -38.01 -14.86 -10.27
C GLU A 268 -37.74 -15.58 -11.60
N ASN A 269 -37.00 -16.69 -11.57
CA ASN A 269 -36.70 -17.52 -12.74
C ASN A 269 -37.76 -18.62 -13.01
N GLY A 270 -38.88 -18.60 -12.29
CA GLY A 270 -39.97 -19.56 -12.42
C GLY A 270 -39.75 -20.91 -11.73
N THR A 271 -38.64 -21.09 -10.99
CA THR A 271 -38.40 -22.32 -10.24
C THR A 271 -39.38 -22.42 -9.07
N GLN A 272 -40.05 -23.56 -8.97
CA GLN A 272 -40.97 -23.84 -7.86
C GLN A 272 -40.29 -24.69 -6.80
N THR A 273 -40.42 -24.27 -5.54
CA THR A 273 -39.97 -25.02 -4.36
C THR A 273 -41.16 -25.30 -3.47
N ILE A 274 -41.37 -26.58 -3.13
CA ILE A 274 -42.42 -26.98 -2.18
C ILE A 274 -41.80 -27.04 -0.79
N ILE A 275 -42.35 -26.22 0.11
CA ILE A 275 -42.03 -26.24 1.54
C ILE A 275 -43.08 -27.13 2.21
N ASN A 276 -42.68 -28.30 2.69
CA ASN A 276 -43.59 -29.25 3.33
C ASN A 276 -43.42 -29.23 4.85
N VAL A 277 -44.29 -28.48 5.54
CA VAL A 277 -44.21 -28.31 6.99
C VAL A 277 -44.53 -29.62 7.73
N PRO A 278 -45.61 -30.37 7.40
CA PRO A 278 -45.88 -31.66 8.03
C PRO A 278 -44.71 -32.66 7.94
N GLN A 279 -44.11 -32.79 6.75
CA GLN A 279 -42.95 -33.67 6.56
C GLN A 279 -41.75 -33.20 7.38
N SER A 280 -41.50 -31.89 7.44
CA SER A 280 -40.42 -31.32 8.25
C SER A 280 -40.61 -31.62 9.74
N VAL A 281 -41.85 -31.59 10.24
CA VAL A 281 -42.17 -31.96 11.62
C VAL A 281 -41.91 -33.45 11.88
N VAL A 282 -42.25 -34.33 10.93
CA VAL A 282 -41.96 -35.77 11.04
C VAL A 282 -40.45 -36.03 11.07
N GLU A 283 -39.69 -35.42 10.17
CA GLU A 283 -38.24 -35.61 10.06
C GLU A 283 -37.48 -35.04 11.27
N GLN A 284 -38.00 -33.97 11.88
CA GLN A 284 -37.38 -33.32 13.04
C GLN A 284 -38.05 -33.69 14.36
N PHE A 285 -38.90 -34.72 14.39
CA PHE A 285 -39.72 -35.03 15.55
C PHE A 285 -38.88 -35.25 16.81
N GLU A 286 -37.76 -35.96 16.71
CA GLU A 286 -36.83 -36.19 17.83
C GLU A 286 -36.28 -34.87 18.42
N THR A 287 -35.90 -33.93 17.56
CA THR A 287 -35.45 -32.59 17.97
C THR A 287 -36.58 -31.79 18.61
N ILE A 288 -37.79 -31.89 18.05
CA ILE A 288 -38.98 -31.19 18.55
C ILE A 288 -39.33 -31.66 19.95
N ILE A 289 -39.37 -32.97 20.21
CA ILE A 289 -39.70 -33.52 21.54
C ILE A 289 -38.58 -33.35 22.57
N ALA A 290 -37.33 -33.16 22.13
CA ALA A 290 -36.21 -32.85 23.01
C ALA A 290 -36.22 -31.39 23.50
N ASN A 291 -36.97 -30.50 22.86
CA ASN A 291 -37.12 -29.13 23.30
C ASN A 291 -37.81 -29.06 24.68
N GLU A 292 -37.21 -28.35 25.64
CA GLU A 292 -37.70 -28.27 27.01
C GLU A 292 -39.15 -27.76 27.09
N VAL A 293 -39.52 -26.74 26.31
CA VAL A 293 -40.88 -26.19 26.31
C VAL A 293 -41.90 -27.20 25.80
N VAL A 294 -41.59 -27.90 24.70
CA VAL A 294 -42.48 -28.94 24.14
C VAL A 294 -42.61 -30.10 25.13
N LYS A 295 -41.52 -30.51 25.75
CA LYS A 295 -41.50 -31.56 26.78
C LYS A 295 -42.36 -31.18 27.99
N GLU A 296 -42.20 -29.97 28.51
CA GLU A 296 -43.02 -29.46 29.62
C GLU A 296 -44.51 -29.45 29.29
N GLN A 297 -44.88 -29.01 28.08
CA GLN A 297 -46.28 -29.02 27.63
C GLN A 297 -46.83 -30.44 27.48
N ILE A 298 -46.05 -31.39 26.95
CA ILE A 298 -46.45 -32.81 26.87
C ILE A 298 -46.62 -33.38 28.28
N GLU A 299 -45.70 -33.11 29.20
CA GLU A 299 -45.80 -33.53 30.59
C GLU A 299 -47.03 -32.93 31.29
N GLU A 300 -47.38 -31.68 31.01
CA GLU A 300 -48.59 -31.03 31.52
C GLU A 300 -49.87 -31.70 30.99
N ILE A 301 -49.92 -32.01 29.70
CA ILE A 301 -51.03 -32.76 29.10
C ILE A 301 -51.16 -34.14 29.77
N ILE A 302 -50.05 -34.86 29.96
CA ILE A 302 -50.03 -36.20 30.59
C ILE A 302 -50.45 -36.14 32.07
N LYS A 303 -50.10 -35.07 32.79
CA LYS A 303 -50.55 -34.85 34.19
C LYS A 303 -52.07 -34.65 34.30
N ASN A 304 -52.70 -34.16 33.24
CA ASN A 304 -54.12 -33.82 33.20
C ASN A 304 -55.03 -34.95 32.66
N VAL A 305 -54.47 -36.04 32.14
CA VAL A 305 -55.23 -37.26 31.83
C VAL A 305 -55.23 -38.20 33.05
N GLY A 306 -56.38 -38.28 33.73
CA GLY A 306 -56.56 -39.10 34.94
C GLY A 306 -56.32 -40.59 34.71
N GLY A 307 -55.88 -41.30 35.76
CA GLY A 307 -55.59 -42.75 35.74
C GLY A 307 -54.12 -43.14 35.71
N ASN A 308 -53.20 -42.17 35.55
CA ASN A 308 -51.77 -42.43 35.58
C ASN A 308 -51.25 -42.47 37.03
N VAL A 309 -50.58 -43.56 37.41
CA VAL A 309 -49.84 -43.66 38.66
C VAL A 309 -48.43 -43.11 38.43
N PHE A 310 -48.07 -42.08 39.19
CA PHE A 310 -46.78 -41.45 39.20
C PHE A 310 -45.95 -41.96 40.37
N TYR A 311 -44.70 -42.36 40.10
CA TYR A 311 -43.73 -42.71 41.12
C TYR A 311 -42.57 -41.71 41.08
N ASP A 312 -42.38 -40.99 42.17
CA ASP A 312 -41.34 -39.95 42.27
C ASP A 312 -40.00 -40.47 42.85
N GLY A 313 -39.87 -41.78 43.02
CA GLY A 313 -38.74 -42.41 43.71
C GLY A 313 -38.99 -42.67 45.21
N THR A 314 -40.03 -42.08 45.80
CA THR A 314 -40.36 -42.23 47.23
C THR A 314 -41.80 -42.64 47.49
N LYS A 315 -42.74 -42.20 46.66
CA LYS A 315 -44.18 -42.46 46.83
C LYS A 315 -44.88 -42.71 45.49
N PHE A 316 -45.95 -43.49 45.54
CA PHE A 316 -46.88 -43.66 44.43
C PHE A 316 -48.06 -42.70 44.63
N GLU A 317 -48.31 -41.84 43.64
CA GLU A 317 -49.46 -40.93 43.62
C GLU A 317 -50.25 -41.11 42.32
N TYR A 318 -51.57 -40.89 42.35
CA TYR A 318 -52.35 -40.72 41.13
C TYR A 318 -53.14 -39.41 41.19
N THR A 319 -53.38 -38.78 40.04
CA THR A 319 -54.28 -37.63 39.97
C THR A 319 -55.70 -38.14 39.72
N ASP A 320 -56.63 -37.81 40.62
CA ASP A 320 -58.04 -38.16 40.44
C ASP A 320 -58.72 -37.32 39.35
N GLY A 321 -59.99 -37.65 39.03
CA GLY A 321 -60.77 -36.94 38.01
C GLY A 321 -61.05 -35.45 38.31
N SER A 322 -60.64 -34.95 39.49
CA SER A 322 -60.73 -33.54 39.87
C SER A 322 -59.38 -32.81 39.84
N GLY A 323 -58.31 -33.48 39.40
CA GLY A 323 -56.97 -32.88 39.33
C GLY A 323 -56.19 -32.94 40.64
N VAL A 324 -56.70 -33.63 41.66
CA VAL A 324 -56.05 -33.72 42.98
C VAL A 324 -55.18 -34.97 43.07
N LYS A 325 -53.97 -34.83 43.63
CA LYS A 325 -53.05 -35.95 43.87
C LYS A 325 -53.48 -36.77 45.08
N GLN A 326 -53.58 -38.08 44.89
CA GLN A 326 -53.95 -39.07 45.90
C GLN A 326 -52.77 -40.02 46.12
N LEU A 327 -52.41 -40.27 47.39
CA LEU A 327 -51.34 -41.18 47.78
C LEU A 327 -51.83 -42.64 47.76
N ILE A 328 -51.02 -43.54 47.21
CA ILE A 328 -51.20 -44.99 47.35
C ILE A 328 -50.32 -45.48 48.50
N ASP A 329 -50.91 -45.66 49.69
CA ASP A 329 -50.21 -46.14 50.89
C ASP A 329 -50.11 -47.67 50.89
N VAL A 330 -49.01 -48.17 50.32
CA VAL A 330 -48.73 -49.61 50.25
C VAL A 330 -48.55 -50.22 51.64
N ALA A 331 -48.01 -49.48 52.61
CA ALA A 331 -47.78 -49.99 53.96
C ALA A 331 -49.10 -50.25 54.70
N ALA A 332 -50.08 -49.35 54.54
CA ALA A 332 -51.43 -49.55 55.07
C ALA A 332 -52.12 -50.77 54.43
N ILE A 333 -51.96 -50.97 53.12
CA ILE A 333 -52.52 -52.13 52.41
C ILE A 333 -51.93 -53.43 52.94
N VAL A 334 -50.60 -53.52 53.12
CA VAL A 334 -49.95 -54.73 53.66
C VAL A 334 -50.47 -55.04 55.05
N LYS A 335 -50.46 -54.05 55.95
CA LYS A 335 -50.89 -54.24 57.35
C LYS A 335 -52.35 -54.67 57.47
N ALA A 336 -53.23 -54.23 56.58
CA ALA A 336 -54.63 -54.62 56.58
C ALA A 336 -54.87 -56.09 56.18
N ASN A 337 -53.87 -56.79 55.65
CA ASN A 337 -53.99 -58.13 55.08
C ASN A 337 -53.05 -59.18 55.72
N GLU A 338 -52.37 -58.87 56.84
CA GLU A 338 -51.56 -59.86 57.58
C GLU A 338 -52.43 -60.69 58.56
N THR A 339 -52.14 -61.99 58.69
CA THR A 339 -52.79 -62.93 59.62
C THR A 339 -51.93 -63.20 60.87
N VAL A 340 -52.55 -63.53 62.01
CA VAL A 340 -51.86 -63.73 63.31
C VAL A 340 -51.85 -65.22 63.70
N THR A 341 -50.70 -65.74 64.15
CA THR A 341 -50.56 -67.09 64.75
C THR A 341 -50.13 -66.96 66.22
N SER A 342 -50.61 -67.83 67.11
CA SER A 342 -50.28 -67.77 68.56
C SER A 342 -50.16 -69.14 69.24
N LEU A 343 -49.40 -69.20 70.35
CA LEU A 343 -49.17 -70.40 71.15
C LEU A 343 -49.26 -70.04 72.64
N ASP A 344 -50.15 -70.68 73.39
CA ASP A 344 -50.47 -70.36 74.79
C ASP A 344 -50.54 -71.62 75.67
N TYR A 345 -50.08 -71.54 76.93
CA TYR A 345 -50.04 -72.68 77.85
C TYR A 345 -50.79 -72.39 79.15
N ASP A 346 -51.81 -73.21 79.45
CA ASP A 346 -52.54 -73.14 80.70
C ASP A 346 -51.89 -74.05 81.75
N SER A 347 -51.15 -73.43 82.66
CA SER A 347 -50.47 -74.12 83.77
C SER A 347 -51.42 -74.82 84.76
N THR A 348 -52.68 -74.41 84.84
CA THR A 348 -53.68 -74.99 85.76
C THR A 348 -54.17 -76.32 85.21
N THR A 349 -54.64 -76.32 83.97
CA THR A 349 -55.15 -77.52 83.30
C THR A 349 -54.04 -78.41 82.76
N GLY A 350 -52.87 -77.84 82.43
CA GLY A 350 -51.76 -78.55 81.80
C GLY A 350 -51.88 -78.65 80.28
N VAL A 351 -52.77 -77.85 79.67
CA VAL A 351 -53.08 -77.88 78.23
C VAL A 351 -52.29 -76.79 77.49
N LEU A 352 -51.62 -77.17 76.40
CA LEU A 352 -51.02 -76.26 75.44
C LEU A 352 -52.01 -76.01 74.29
N THR A 353 -52.28 -74.75 73.95
CA THR A 353 -53.18 -74.33 72.86
C THR A 353 -52.39 -73.61 71.77
N TYR A 354 -52.50 -74.08 70.53
CA TYR A 354 -52.00 -73.42 69.32
C TYR A 354 -53.18 -72.86 68.53
N GLN A 355 -53.12 -71.59 68.11
CA GLN A 355 -54.11 -70.97 67.23
C GLN A 355 -53.47 -70.65 65.88
N ASP A 356 -54.03 -71.20 64.81
CA ASP A 356 -53.55 -70.98 63.44
C ASP A 356 -54.06 -69.66 62.82
N GLU A 357 -53.67 -69.42 61.58
CA GLU A 357 -53.96 -68.20 60.81
C GLU A 357 -55.44 -68.09 60.40
N GLU A 358 -56.19 -69.19 60.46
CA GLU A 358 -57.63 -69.28 60.31
C GLU A 358 -58.40 -69.07 61.63
N GLY A 359 -57.69 -68.96 62.76
CA GLY A 359 -58.26 -68.76 64.09
C GLY A 359 -58.72 -70.04 64.78
N GLU A 360 -58.44 -71.21 64.21
CA GLU A 360 -58.79 -72.51 64.78
C GLU A 360 -57.77 -72.92 65.85
N ALA A 361 -58.28 -73.43 66.98
CA ALA A 361 -57.46 -73.77 68.13
C ALA A 361 -57.24 -75.28 68.25
N SER A 362 -55.98 -75.70 68.28
CA SER A 362 -55.55 -77.08 68.55
C SER A 362 -54.99 -77.20 69.96
N THR A 363 -55.38 -78.23 70.71
CA THR A 363 -54.95 -78.42 72.11
C THR A 363 -54.23 -79.75 72.35
N VAL A 364 -53.25 -79.72 73.26
CA VAL A 364 -52.50 -80.90 73.71
C VAL A 364 -52.45 -80.92 75.24
N ASP A 365 -53.01 -81.95 75.87
CA ASP A 365 -52.95 -82.16 77.33
C ASP A 365 -51.65 -82.89 77.71
N LEU A 366 -50.68 -82.11 78.20
CA LEU A 366 -49.38 -82.64 78.59
C LEU A 366 -49.43 -83.45 79.90
N LYS A 367 -50.35 -83.13 80.82
CA LYS A 367 -50.50 -83.86 82.09
C LYS A 367 -51.02 -85.27 81.85
N ALA A 368 -52.02 -85.42 80.99
CA ALA A 368 -52.59 -86.72 80.65
C ALA A 368 -51.55 -87.63 79.96
N ALA A 369 -50.77 -87.06 79.03
CA ALA A 369 -49.74 -87.80 78.29
C ALA A 369 -48.66 -88.42 79.20
N VAL A 370 -48.21 -87.67 80.21
CA VAL A 370 -47.21 -88.14 81.19
C VAL A 370 -47.78 -89.28 82.04
N LYS A 371 -49.01 -89.14 82.54
CA LYS A 371 -49.64 -90.15 83.40
C LYS A 371 -49.85 -91.49 82.69
N ALA A 372 -50.09 -91.50 81.38
CA ALA A 372 -50.30 -92.72 80.61
C ALA A 372 -49.06 -93.64 80.52
N HIS A 373 -47.87 -93.13 80.85
CA HIS A 373 -46.60 -93.85 80.66
C HIS A 373 -45.87 -94.19 81.98
N GLU A 374 -46.52 -94.04 83.14
CA GLU A 374 -45.94 -94.45 84.43
C GLU A 374 -46.11 -95.97 84.66
N THR A 375 -45.03 -96.66 85.04
CA THR A 375 -45.03 -98.09 85.44
C THR A 375 -44.80 -98.25 86.94
N LYS A 376 -45.20 -99.40 87.51
CA LYS A 376 -45.20 -99.64 88.97
C LYS A 376 -44.63 -101.02 89.32
N THR A 377 -43.68 -101.07 90.26
CA THR A 377 -43.14 -102.30 90.88
C THR A 377 -43.97 -102.78 92.09
N THR A 378 -43.94 -104.07 92.44
CA THR A 378 -44.60 -104.61 93.64
C THR A 378 -43.70 -105.54 94.47
N LEU A 379 -43.94 -105.61 95.78
CA LEU A 379 -43.31 -106.55 96.70
C LEU A 379 -44.42 -107.20 97.54
N VAL A 380 -44.52 -108.53 97.51
CA VAL A 380 -45.59 -109.30 98.15
C VAL A 380 -45.01 -110.24 99.19
N ASP A 381 -45.60 -110.28 100.38
CA ASP A 381 -45.26 -111.23 101.45
C ASP A 381 -45.93 -112.59 101.19
N ASN A 382 -45.15 -113.66 101.11
CA ASN A 382 -45.66 -115.01 100.86
C ASN A 382 -46.11 -115.73 102.15
N GLN A 383 -46.05 -115.08 103.31
CA GLN A 383 -46.49 -115.58 104.63
C GLN A 383 -45.77 -116.86 105.13
N ASN A 384 -44.65 -117.22 104.51
CA ASN A 384 -43.79 -118.34 104.92
C ASN A 384 -42.36 -117.88 105.24
N GLY A 385 -42.17 -116.57 105.44
CA GLY A 385 -40.85 -115.95 105.63
C GLY A 385 -40.15 -115.58 104.32
N THR A 386 -40.75 -115.82 103.15
CA THR A 386 -40.25 -115.35 101.86
C THR A 386 -41.09 -114.21 101.29
N TYR A 387 -40.46 -113.32 100.52
CA TYR A 387 -41.11 -112.22 99.80
C TYR A 387 -40.88 -112.34 98.30
N THR A 388 -41.91 -112.07 97.49
CA THR A 388 -41.79 -112.02 96.02
C THR A 388 -41.76 -110.57 95.56
N TYR A 389 -40.62 -110.12 95.04
CA TYR A 389 -40.49 -108.84 94.34
C TYR A 389 -40.82 -109.04 92.86
N THR A 390 -41.68 -108.18 92.28
CA THR A 390 -41.96 -108.13 90.83
C THR A 390 -41.50 -106.77 90.29
N SER A 391 -40.53 -106.78 89.37
CA SER A 391 -40.06 -105.57 88.69
C SER A 391 -41.04 -105.09 87.62
N GLU A 392 -40.83 -103.87 87.10
CA GLU A 392 -41.71 -103.23 86.11
C GLU A 392 -41.83 -104.00 84.78
N ASN A 393 -40.86 -104.86 84.49
CA ASN A 393 -40.87 -105.78 83.34
C ASN A 393 -41.47 -107.16 83.65
N GLY A 394 -42.07 -107.34 84.83
CA GLY A 394 -42.75 -108.57 85.25
C GLY A 394 -41.85 -109.68 85.80
N THR A 395 -40.53 -109.47 85.91
CA THR A 395 -39.61 -110.48 86.45
C THR A 395 -39.80 -110.64 87.96
N GLN A 396 -39.93 -111.88 88.44
CA GLN A 396 -40.12 -112.18 89.86
C GLN A 396 -38.84 -112.69 90.51
N THR A 397 -38.49 -112.13 91.67
CA THR A 397 -37.37 -112.57 92.52
C THR A 397 -37.90 -112.93 93.90
N ILE A 398 -37.55 -114.12 94.40
CA ILE A 398 -37.94 -114.56 95.75
C ILE A 398 -36.80 -114.26 96.72
N ILE A 399 -37.10 -113.47 97.75
CA ILE A 399 -36.21 -113.18 98.87
C ILE A 399 -36.57 -114.14 100.00
N ASN A 400 -35.67 -115.06 100.35
CA ASN A 400 -35.91 -116.06 101.39
C ASN A 400 -35.15 -115.68 102.68
N VAL A 401 -35.87 -115.08 103.62
CA VAL A 401 -35.28 -114.59 104.87
C VAL A 401 -34.84 -115.74 105.79
N PRO A 402 -35.66 -116.77 106.06
CA PRO A 402 -35.23 -117.91 106.88
C PRO A 402 -33.94 -118.55 106.40
N GLN A 403 -33.81 -118.79 105.09
CA GLN A 403 -32.59 -119.37 104.56
C GLN A 403 -31.39 -118.43 104.68
N SER A 404 -31.59 -117.13 104.44
CA SER A 404 -30.52 -116.14 104.63
C SER A 404 -30.02 -116.09 106.08
N VAL A 405 -30.91 -116.23 107.06
CA VAL A 405 -30.53 -116.30 108.49
C VAL A 405 -29.68 -117.55 108.78
N VAL A 406 -30.03 -118.70 108.19
CA VAL A 406 -29.23 -119.93 108.34
C VAL A 406 -27.85 -119.76 107.70
N GLU A 407 -27.78 -119.23 106.48
CA GLU A 407 -26.51 -119.05 105.76
C GLU A 407 -25.59 -118.03 106.44
N GLN A 408 -26.15 -117.03 107.13
CA GLN A 408 -25.39 -115.99 107.84
C GLN A 408 -25.30 -116.22 109.35
N PHE A 409 -25.67 -117.41 109.83
CA PHE A 409 -25.80 -117.68 111.26
C PHE A 409 -24.53 -117.35 112.05
N GLU A 410 -23.34 -117.70 111.53
CA GLU A 410 -22.05 -117.39 112.17
C GLU A 410 -21.83 -115.89 112.37
N THR A 411 -22.19 -115.07 111.36
CA THR A 411 -22.11 -113.61 111.46
C THR A 411 -23.13 -113.05 112.46
N ILE A 412 -24.34 -113.63 112.47
CA ILE A 412 -25.42 -113.20 113.37
C ILE A 412 -25.04 -113.46 114.84
N ILE A 413 -24.52 -114.64 115.16
CA ILE A 413 -24.11 -114.97 116.55
C ILE A 413 -22.85 -114.22 117.01
N ALA A 414 -22.06 -113.67 116.09
CA ALA A 414 -20.90 -112.85 116.41
C ALA A 414 -21.28 -111.39 116.77
N ASN A 415 -22.52 -110.97 116.50
CA ASN A 415 -23.00 -109.64 116.88
C ASN A 415 -23.08 -109.50 118.41
N GLU A 416 -22.49 -108.44 118.96
CA GLU A 416 -22.37 -108.25 120.43
C GLU A 416 -23.73 -108.33 121.15
N VAL A 417 -24.79 -107.73 120.60
CA VAL A 417 -26.12 -107.73 121.24
C VAL A 417 -26.73 -109.13 121.25
N VAL A 418 -26.66 -109.85 120.11
CA VAL A 418 -27.18 -111.23 120.02
C VAL A 418 -26.39 -112.14 120.95
N LYS A 419 -25.07 -111.97 121.00
CA LYS A 419 -24.19 -112.71 121.87
C LYS A 419 -24.49 -112.44 123.34
N GLU A 420 -24.65 -111.19 123.77
CA GLU A 420 -25.04 -110.83 125.15
C GLU A 420 -26.36 -111.48 125.55
N GLN A 421 -27.37 -111.49 124.67
CA GLN A 421 -28.64 -112.17 124.95
C GLN A 421 -28.50 -113.69 125.03
N ILE A 422 -27.70 -114.31 124.15
CA ILE A 422 -27.41 -115.74 124.25
C ILE A 422 -26.67 -116.04 125.56
N GLU A 423 -25.70 -115.21 125.96
CA GLU A 423 -24.97 -115.35 127.23
C GLU A 423 -25.90 -115.22 128.45
N GLU A 424 -26.87 -114.28 128.43
CA GLU A 424 -27.90 -114.14 129.47
C GLU A 424 -28.83 -115.36 129.53
N ILE A 425 -29.25 -115.89 128.37
CA ILE A 425 -30.04 -117.13 128.30
C ILE A 425 -29.23 -118.28 128.90
N VAL A 426 -27.94 -118.43 128.53
CA VAL A 426 -27.07 -119.52 129.01
C VAL A 426 -26.80 -119.44 130.52
N LYS A 427 -26.70 -118.24 131.10
CA LYS A 427 -26.61 -118.04 132.56
C LYS A 427 -27.83 -118.58 133.32
N ASN A 428 -29.00 -118.55 132.69
CA ASN A 428 -30.26 -119.00 133.28
C ASN A 428 -30.58 -120.47 132.99
N VAL A 429 -29.69 -121.20 132.29
CA VAL A 429 -29.81 -122.65 132.08
C VAL A 429 -29.08 -123.37 133.22
N GLY A 430 -29.84 -124.06 134.07
CA GLY A 430 -29.33 -124.74 135.27
C GLY A 430 -28.23 -125.78 134.97
N GLY A 431 -27.22 -125.82 135.83
CA GLY A 431 -26.04 -126.68 135.68
C GLY A 431 -24.76 -125.96 135.24
N ASN A 432 -24.86 -124.70 134.79
CA ASN A 432 -23.71 -123.89 134.38
C ASN A 432 -23.12 -123.12 135.57
N VAL A 433 -21.79 -123.00 135.60
CA VAL A 433 -21.05 -122.16 136.55
C VAL A 433 -20.54 -120.94 135.79
N PHE A 434 -20.95 -119.75 136.23
CA PHE A 434 -20.51 -118.48 135.64
C PHE A 434 -19.50 -117.78 136.56
N TYR A 435 -18.43 -117.23 135.97
CA TYR A 435 -17.44 -116.43 136.67
C TYR A 435 -17.51 -115.00 136.18
N ASP A 436 -17.90 -114.07 137.05
CA ASP A 436 -18.04 -112.65 136.68
C ASP A 436 -16.73 -111.85 136.80
N GLY A 437 -15.62 -112.53 137.08
CA GLY A 437 -14.32 -111.91 137.34
C GLY A 437 -14.02 -111.72 138.83
N THR A 438 -15.00 -111.90 139.72
CA THR A 438 -14.84 -111.72 141.17
C THR A 438 -15.45 -112.85 142.02
N LYS A 439 -16.54 -113.49 141.55
CA LYS A 439 -17.19 -114.62 142.22
C LYS A 439 -17.65 -115.66 141.19
N PHE A 440 -17.74 -116.91 141.66
CA PHE A 440 -18.37 -117.99 140.91
C PHE A 440 -19.82 -118.11 141.37
N GLU A 441 -20.75 -117.98 140.43
CA GLU A 441 -22.17 -118.19 140.65
C GLU A 441 -22.62 -119.46 139.92
N TYR A 442 -23.32 -120.32 140.66
CA TYR A 442 -23.87 -121.56 140.16
C TYR A 442 -25.39 -121.48 140.28
N THR A 443 -26.08 -121.64 139.17
CA THR A 443 -27.54 -121.74 139.14
C THR A 443 -27.90 -123.22 139.16
N ASP A 444 -28.42 -123.70 140.30
CA ASP A 444 -28.83 -125.09 140.44
C ASP A 444 -30.17 -125.37 139.72
N GLY A 445 -30.57 -126.64 139.64
CA GLY A 445 -31.82 -127.05 138.97
C GLY A 445 -33.12 -126.50 139.61
N SER A 446 -33.00 -125.77 140.73
CA SER A 446 -34.08 -125.03 141.38
C SER A 446 -33.99 -123.50 141.18
N GLY A 447 -32.92 -123.01 140.54
CA GLY A 447 -32.64 -121.58 140.37
C GLY A 447 -31.98 -121.00 141.63
N VAL A 448 -30.71 -120.59 141.51
CA VAL A 448 -30.19 -119.50 142.34
C VAL A 448 -30.66 -118.19 141.73
#